data_AF-A0A7C8CVH1-F1
#
_entry.id   AF-A0A7C8CVH1-F1
#
_cell.length_a   1.000
_cell.length_b   1.000
_cell.length_c   1.000
_cell.angle_alpha   90.00
_cell.angle_beta   90.00
_cell.angle_gamma   90.00
#
_symmetry.space_group_name_H-M   'P 1'
#
loop_
_entity.id
_entity.type
_entity.pdbx_description
1 polymer ?
#
loop_
_entity_poly.entity_id
_entity_poly.type
_entity_poly.pdbx_seq_one_letter_code
_entity_poly.pdbx_strand_id
1 'polypeptide(L)' 'MNGSTRARLLVATPELVDPNFHRSVVLVLEHNDDGALGVVLNRPRLVGGAEAVPQWADRLAFPSRLHSGG' A
#
# COMPACT_ATOMS: atom_id res chain seq x y z
N MET A 1 -17.83 19.43 -0.62
CA MET A 1 -16.63 18.73 -1.12
C MET A 1 -16.88 17.25 -0.88
N ASN A 2 -16.94 16.42 -1.94
CA ASN A 2 -17.16 14.97 -1.80
C ASN A 2 -16.10 14.37 -0.87
N GLY A 3 -16.50 13.88 0.30
CA GLY A 3 -15.61 13.49 1.40
C GLY A 3 -14.80 12.19 1.19
N SER A 4 -14.79 11.63 -0.02
CA SER A 4 -14.05 10.40 -0.31
C SER A 4 -12.58 10.70 -0.58
N THR A 5 -11.71 9.85 -0.03
CA THR A 5 -10.25 9.87 -0.23
C THR A 5 -9.81 8.79 -1.22
N ARG A 6 -10.75 8.15 -1.94
CA ARG A 6 -10.42 7.17 -2.97
C ARG A 6 -9.43 7.74 -4.00
N ALA A 7 -8.46 6.91 -4.42
CA ALA A 7 -7.37 7.26 -5.31
C ALA A 7 -6.46 8.39 -4.79
N ARG A 8 -6.49 8.68 -3.49
CA ARG A 8 -5.54 9.58 -2.82
C ARG A 8 -4.47 8.76 -2.10
N LEU A 9 -3.34 9.41 -1.87
CA LEU A 9 -2.30 8.91 -0.98
C LEU A 9 -2.51 9.51 0.42
N LEU A 10 -2.50 8.65 1.43
CA LEU A 10 -2.34 9.05 2.82
C LEU A 10 -0.85 8.93 3.16
N VAL A 11 -0.25 10.02 3.60
CA VAL A 11 1.17 10.07 3.95
C VAL A 11 1.27 10.25 5.46
N ALA A 12 1.88 9.28 6.13
CA ALA A 12 2.12 9.37 7.56
C ALA A 12 3.02 10.57 7.89
N THR A 13 2.60 11.39 8.85
CA THR A 13 3.45 12.46 9.36
C THR A 13 4.60 11.87 10.18
N PRO A 14 5.72 12.60 10.36
CA PRO A 14 6.86 12.12 11.14
C PRO A 14 6.51 11.74 12.58
N GLU A 15 5.51 12.39 13.18
CA GLU A 15 5.06 12.19 14.55
C GLU A 15 4.19 10.94 14.73
N LEU A 16 3.69 10.36 13.63
CA LEU A 16 2.89 9.13 13.70
C LEU A 16 3.82 7.92 13.97
N VAL A 17 3.85 7.51 15.24
CA VAL A 17 4.72 6.44 15.74
C VAL A 17 4.05 5.06 15.79
N ASP A 18 2.77 4.95 15.44
CA ASP A 18 2.08 3.66 15.35
C ASP A 18 2.83 2.73 14.37
N PRO A 19 3.30 1.55 14.79
CA PRO A 19 4.11 0.67 13.93
C PRO A 19 3.39 0.24 12.65
N ASN A 20 2.06 0.16 12.63
CA ASN A 20 1.28 -0.18 11.44
C ASN A 20 1.35 0.90 10.36
N PHE A 21 1.56 2.17 10.76
CA PHE A 21 1.56 3.31 9.84
C PHE A 21 2.83 4.16 9.88
N HIS A 22 3.81 3.82 10.72
CA HIS A 22 5.04 4.57 10.84
C HIS A 22 5.71 4.72 9.48
N ARG A 23 5.89 5.99 9.05
CA ARG A 23 6.43 6.41 7.76
C ARG A 23 5.74 5.76 6.55
N SER A 24 4.48 5.33 6.66
CA SER A 24 3.76 4.69 5.56
C SER A 24 3.27 5.68 4.52
N VAL A 25 3.19 5.22 3.28
CA VAL A 25 2.42 5.84 2.20
C VAL A 25 1.35 4.85 1.80
N VAL A 26 0.09 5.18 2.03
CA VAL A 26 -1.06 4.32 1.76
C VAL A 26 -1.82 4.84 0.55
N LEU A 27 -2.03 3.99 -0.46
CA LEU A 27 -2.99 4.27 -1.54
C LEU A 27 -4.38 3.82 -1.12
N VAL A 28 -5.35 4.73 -1.12
CA VAL A 28 -6.76 4.41 -0.85
C VAL A 28 -7.40 3.84 -2.12
N LEU A 29 -7.76 2.57 -2.09
CA LEU A 29 -8.40 1.86 -3.20
C LEU A 29 -9.92 2.10 -3.21
N GLU A 30 -10.51 2.18 -2.02
CA GLU A 30 -11.93 2.39 -1.80
C GLU A 30 -12.15 3.27 -0.57
N HIS A 31 -13.14 4.16 -0.63
CA HIS A 31 -13.62 4.92 0.53
C HIS A 31 -15.08 5.32 0.26
N ASN A 32 -15.98 4.72 1.04
CA ASN A 32 -17.42 4.91 1.03
C ASN A 32 -17.97 4.92 2.47
N ASP A 33 -19.28 4.85 2.62
CA ASP A 33 -19.94 4.94 3.94
C ASP A 33 -19.63 3.74 4.85
N ASP A 34 -19.19 2.61 4.30
CA ASP A 34 -18.77 1.41 5.05
C ASP A 34 -17.31 1.49 5.54
N GLY A 35 -16.56 2.52 5.10
CA GLY A 35 -15.19 2.78 5.51
C GLY A 35 -14.24 2.93 4.33
N ALA A 36 -12.96 2.61 4.57
CA ALA A 36 -11.91 2.75 3.57
C ALA A 36 -10.98 1.53 3.53
N LEU A 37 -10.58 1.15 2.32
CA LEU A 37 -9.57 0.13 2.05
C LEU A 37 -8.35 0.79 1.41
N GLY A 38 -7.17 0.48 1.94
CA GLY A 38 -5.92 0.97 1.38
C GLY A 38 -4.81 -0.06 1.45
N VAL A 39 -3.75 0.18 0.67
CA VAL A 39 -2.55 -0.64 0.64
C VAL A 39 -1.30 0.21 0.84
N VAL A 40 -0.39 -0.25 1.68
CA VAL A 40 0.90 0.41 1.95
C VAL A 40 1.86 0.18 0.78
N LEU A 41 2.33 1.27 0.18
CA LEU A 41 3.18 1.24 -1.02
C LEU A 41 4.68 1.19 -0.73
N ASN A 42 5.13 1.46 0.49
CA ASN A 42 6.54 1.70 0.79
C ASN A 42 7.13 0.77 1.87
N ARG A 43 6.57 -0.44 2.02
CA ARG A 43 7.07 -1.47 2.94
C ARG A 43 7.47 -2.74 2.18
N PRO A 44 8.60 -2.73 1.45
CA PRO A 44 9.06 -3.90 0.73
C PRO A 44 9.43 -5.04 1.70
N ARG A 45 9.15 -6.27 1.29
CA ARG A 45 9.64 -7.50 1.92
C ARG A 45 10.92 -7.96 1.23
N LEU A 46 11.58 -8.93 1.86
CA LEU A 46 12.76 -9.59 1.28
C LEU A 46 12.39 -10.55 0.14
N VAL A 47 11.18 -11.11 0.17
CA VAL A 47 10.68 -11.99 -0.90
C VAL A 47 10.41 -11.21 -2.18
N GLY A 48 10.89 -11.75 -3.31
CA GLY A 48 10.61 -11.20 -4.63
C GLY A 48 9.16 -11.42 -5.04
N GLY A 49 8.59 -10.52 -5.82
CA GLY A 49 7.22 -10.64 -6.31
C GLY A 49 7.02 -11.88 -7.19
N ALA A 50 7.98 -12.19 -8.08
CA ALA A 50 7.90 -13.38 -8.94
C ALA A 50 8.00 -14.69 -8.13
N GLU A 51 8.73 -14.68 -7.02
CA GLU A 51 8.80 -15.81 -6.09
C GLU A 51 7.47 -15.98 -5.35
N ALA A 52 6.86 -14.88 -4.89
CA ALA A 52 5.62 -14.91 -4.12
C ALA A 52 4.37 -15.22 -4.98
N VAL A 53 4.34 -14.74 -6.22
CA VAL A 53 3.22 -14.94 -7.16
C VAL A 53 3.73 -15.28 -8.58
N PRO A 54 4.20 -16.52 -8.79
CA PRO A 54 4.82 -16.93 -10.05
C PRO A 54 3.92 -16.75 -11.28
N GLN A 55 2.61 -16.97 -11.13
CA GLN A 55 1.64 -16.82 -12.22
C GLN A 55 1.54 -15.40 -12.77
N TRP A 56 2.04 -14.40 -12.05
CA TRP A 56 2.05 -13.00 -12.46
C TRP A 56 3.44 -12.46 -12.76
N ALA A 57 4.48 -13.31 -12.79
CA ALA A 57 5.87 -12.87 -12.95
C ALA A 57 6.06 -11.90 -14.13
N ASP A 58 5.46 -12.18 -15.29
CA ASP A 58 5.57 -11.36 -16.51
C ASP A 58 4.82 -10.02 -16.44
N ARG A 59 4.06 -9.76 -15.37
CA ARG A 59 3.28 -8.53 -15.17
C ARG A 59 3.89 -7.62 -14.10
N LEU A 60 4.95 -8.05 -13.42
CA LEU A 60 5.55 -7.29 -12.32
C LEU A 60 6.51 -6.22 -12.86
N ALA A 61 6.32 -4.98 -12.42
CA ALA A 61 7.25 -3.90 -12.71
C ALA A 61 8.52 -3.99 -11.84
N PHE A 62 9.69 -3.69 -12.40
CA PHE A 62 10.95 -3.61 -11.66
C PHE A 62 10.87 -2.53 -10.55
N PRO A 63 11.39 -2.77 -9.31
CA PRO A 63 12.22 -3.90 -8.87
C PRO A 63 11.43 -5.14 -8.43
N SER A 64 10.14 -5.24 -8.75
CA SER A 64 9.30 -6.42 -8.56
C SER A 64 9.39 -7.00 -7.15
N ARG A 65 9.44 -6.14 -6.12
CA ARG A 65 9.43 -6.57 -4.72
C ARG A 65 7.99 -6.80 -4.26
N LEU A 66 7.79 -7.78 -3.39
CA LEU A 66 6.53 -7.87 -2.65
C LEU A 66 6.50 -6.79 -1.57
N HIS A 67 5.35 -6.17 -1.35
CA HIS A 67 5.16 -5.19 -0.29
C HIS A 67 4.18 -5.73 0.75
N SER A 68 4.34 -5.32 2.01
CA SER A 68 3.32 -5.56 3.04
C SER A 68 2.18 -4.58 2.81
N GLY A 69 0.99 -5.06 2.47
CA GLY A 69 -0.16 -4.19 2.18
C GLY A 69 -0.73 -3.47 3.39
N GLY A 70 -0.53 -4.00 4.59
CA GLY A 70 -1.21 -3.59 5.82
C GLY A 70 -1.64 -4.82 6.59
#